data_AF-A0A517PW92-F1
#
_entry.id   AF-A0A517PW92-F1
#
_cell.length_a   1.000
_cell.length_b   1.000
_cell.length_c   1.000
_cell.angle_alpha   90.00
_cell.angle_beta   90.00
_cell.angle_gamma   90.00
#
_symmetry.space_group_name_H-M   'P 1'
#
loop_
_entity.id
_entity.type
_entity.pdbx_description
1 polymer ?
#
loop_
_entity_poly.entity_id
_entity_poly.type
_entity_poly.pdbx_seq_one_letter_code
_entity_poly.pdbx_strand_id
1 'polypeptide(L)'
;MSHIVTIKTEVRDVEALGLACRRLKLGEPVHETVPLFSGEVSGYAVRLPDWRYPVVFDVDQGQVRYDNFEGRWGEPTHLNRLLQSYCVEKSSHSQCTPCNGFN
;
A
#
# COMPACT_ATOMS: atom_id res chain seq x y z
N MET A 1 23.41 5.02 7.34
CA MET A 1 23.19 3.88 6.42
C MET A 1 21.70 3.79 6.20
N SER A 2 21.27 3.96 4.96
CA SER A 2 19.86 4.18 4.64
C SER A 2 19.32 2.94 3.96
N HIS A 3 18.24 2.40 4.49
CA HIS A 3 17.67 1.13 4.06
C HIS A 3 16.27 1.39 3.55
N ILE A 4 16.15 1.56 2.24
CA ILE A 4 14.85 1.53 1.59
C ILE A 4 14.48 0.08 1.38
N VAL A 5 13.34 -0.28 1.95
CA VAL A 5 12.78 -1.62 1.84
C VAL A 5 11.79 -1.59 0.69
N THR A 6 12.18 -2.19 -0.44
CA THR A 6 11.28 -2.40 -1.57
C THR A 6 10.61 -3.75 -1.40
N ILE A 7 9.30 -3.76 -1.14
CA ILE A 7 8.52 -4.99 -1.22
C ILE A 7 7.85 -5.03 -2.59
N LYS A 8 8.13 -6.12 -3.33
CA LYS A 8 7.35 -6.49 -4.53
C LYS A 8 6.00 -7.05 -4.08
N THR A 9 5.10 -6.16 -3.74
CA THR A 9 3.70 -6.49 -3.50
C THR A 9 2.93 -5.90 -4.65
N GLU A 10 2.24 -6.72 -5.44
CA GLU A 10 1.44 -6.31 -6.60
C GLU A 10 0.18 -5.52 -6.19
N VAL A 11 0.39 -4.38 -5.54
CA VAL A 11 -0.63 -3.36 -5.27
C VAL A 11 -0.78 -2.57 -6.56
N ARG A 12 -1.73 -2.97 -7.41
CA ARG A 12 -2.07 -2.28 -8.66
C ARG A 12 -3.42 -1.58 -8.61
N ASP A 13 -4.22 -1.87 -7.58
CA ASP A 13 -5.59 -1.35 -7.46
C ASP A 13 -5.65 -0.20 -6.46
N VAL A 14 -5.76 1.02 -6.97
CA VAL A 14 -5.88 2.24 -6.15
C VAL A 14 -7.18 2.26 -5.36
N GLU A 15 -8.28 1.76 -5.95
CA GLU A 15 -9.58 1.73 -5.28
C GLU A 15 -9.56 0.82 -4.05
N ALA A 16 -9.03 -0.40 -4.18
CA ALA A 16 -8.87 -1.32 -3.05
C ALA A 16 -7.93 -0.76 -1.99
N LEU A 17 -6.88 -0.01 -2.39
CA LEU A 17 -6.00 0.70 -1.45
C LEU A 17 -6.76 1.80 -0.69
N GLY A 18 -7.57 2.60 -1.39
CA GLY A 18 -8.41 3.63 -0.77
C GLY A 18 -9.44 3.05 0.20
N LEU A 19 -10.09 1.94 -0.16
CA LEU A 19 -11.01 1.21 0.72
C LEU A 19 -10.31 0.66 1.96
N ALA A 20 -9.12 0.05 1.79
CA ALA A 20 -8.30 -0.41 2.91
C ALA A 20 -7.90 0.74 3.84
N CYS A 21 -7.48 1.89 3.31
CA CYS A 21 -7.18 3.08 4.10
C CYS A 21 -8.40 3.55 4.90
N ARG A 22 -9.57 3.66 4.26
CA ARG A 22 -10.82 4.06 4.93
C ARG A 22 -11.22 3.09 6.04
N ARG A 23 -11.12 1.79 5.78
CA ARG A 23 -11.43 0.73 6.76
C ARG A 23 -10.54 0.81 8.00
N LEU A 24 -9.28 1.17 7.79
CA LEU A 24 -8.28 1.35 8.84
C LEU A 24 -8.27 2.77 9.43
N LYS A 25 -9.16 3.66 8.97
CA LYS A 25 -9.22 5.09 9.34
C LYS A 25 -7.87 5.80 9.18
N LEU A 26 -7.16 5.44 8.11
CA LEU A 26 -5.87 6.03 7.73
C LEU A 26 -6.08 7.24 6.80
N GLY A 27 -5.02 8.04 6.64
CA GLY A 27 -5.02 9.09 5.62
C GLY A 27 -5.27 8.49 4.23
N GLU A 28 -6.06 9.18 3.41
CA GLU A 28 -6.33 8.72 2.05
C GLU A 28 -5.02 8.66 1.23
N PRO A 29 -4.90 7.70 0.28
CA PRO A 29 -3.75 7.62 -0.61
C PRO A 29 -3.71 8.86 -1.51
N VAL A 30 -2.67 9.68 -1.37
CA VAL A 30 -2.46 10.89 -2.19
C VAL A 30 -1.47 10.56 -3.30
N HIS A 31 -1.83 10.80 -4.55
CA HIS A 31 -0.88 10.66 -5.66
C HIS A 31 0.07 11.85 -5.67
N GLU A 32 1.30 11.65 -5.18
CA GLU A 32 2.33 12.67 -5.12
C GLU A 32 3.71 12.06 -5.40
N THR A 33 4.63 12.90 -5.90
CA THR A 33 6.03 12.52 -6.03
C THR A 33 6.73 12.83 -4.72
N VAL A 34 7.07 11.78 -3.97
CA VAL A 34 7.78 11.90 -2.69
C VAL A 34 9.27 11.72 -2.94
N PRO A 35 10.11 12.71 -2.55
CA PRO A 35 11.55 12.50 -2.50
C PRO A 35 11.87 11.53 -1.35
N LEU A 36 12.21 10.29 -1.68
CA LEU A 36 12.74 9.31 -0.75
C LEU A 36 14.27 9.37 -0.72
N PHE A 37 14.88 8.69 0.25
CA PHE A 37 16.33 8.73 0.43
C PHE A 37 17.13 8.21 -0.78
N SER A 38 16.62 7.24 -1.56
CA SER A 38 17.29 6.71 -2.77
C SER A 38 16.85 7.39 -4.08
N GLY A 39 16.01 8.42 -4.02
CA GLY A 39 15.51 9.11 -5.21
C GLY A 39 14.04 9.51 -5.10
N GLU A 40 13.54 10.14 -6.16
CA GLU A 40 12.14 10.55 -6.26
C GLU A 40 11.27 9.37 -6.68
N VAL A 41 10.16 9.17 -5.98
CA VAL A 41 9.19 8.12 -6.29
C VAL A 41 7.82 8.76 -6.46
N SER A 42 7.27 8.61 -7.65
CA SER A 42 5.90 8.99 -7.96
C SER A 42 4.98 7.81 -7.68
N GLY A 43 3.92 8.06 -6.91
CA GLY A 43 2.95 7.03 -6.58
C GLY A 43 1.97 7.48 -5.52
N TYR A 44 1.16 6.55 -5.04
CA TYR A 44 0.17 6.83 -4.01
C TYR A 44 0.83 6.80 -2.64
N ALA A 45 1.06 7.96 -2.05
CA ALA A 45 1.58 8.13 -0.72
C ALA A 45 0.48 7.94 0.34
N VAL A 46 0.68 7.00 1.25
CA VAL A 46 -0.21 6.73 2.39
C VAL A 46 0.55 7.00 3.68
N ARG A 47 -0.03 7.83 4.55
CA ARG A 47 0.52 8.08 5.89
C ARG A 47 -0.08 7.09 6.89
N LEU A 48 0.78 6.22 7.40
CA LEU A 48 0.43 5.30 8.48
C LEU A 48 0.60 5.99 9.85
N PRO A 49 -0.20 5.63 10.87
CA PRO A 49 -0.02 6.09 12.24
C PRO A 49 1.32 5.58 12.76
N ASP A 50 2.00 6.41 13.55
CA ASP A 50 3.33 6.13 14.12
C ASP A 50 4.44 5.97 13.08
N TRP A 51 4.17 6.33 11.82
CA TRP A 51 5.18 6.36 10.77
C TRP A 51 5.70 7.78 10.53
N ARG A 52 7.03 7.90 10.45
CA ARG A 52 7.70 9.19 10.19
C ARG A 52 7.61 9.60 8.72
N TYR A 53 7.62 8.62 7.83
CA TYR A 53 7.59 8.82 6.38
C TYR A 53 6.37 8.11 5.79
N PRO A 54 5.73 8.70 4.76
CA PRO A 54 4.66 8.04 4.05
C PRO A 54 5.18 6.80 3.28
N VAL A 55 4.30 5.81 3.13
CA VAL A 55 4.53 4.65 2.28
C VAL A 55 4.05 4.99 0.88
N VAL A 56 4.91 4.85 -0.13
CA VAL A 56 4.57 5.14 -1.52
C VAL A 56 4.26 3.84 -2.25
N PHE A 57 3.04 3.75 -2.79
CA PHE A 57 2.57 2.65 -3.61
C PHE A 57 2.68 3.03 -5.09
N ASP A 58 3.62 2.40 -5.78
CA ASP A 58 3.82 2.53 -7.23
C ASP A 58 2.94 1.47 -7.91
N VAL A 59 1.75 1.89 -8.36
CA VAL A 59 0.77 1.01 -9.00
C VAL A 59 1.16 0.64 -10.43
N ASP A 60 1.93 1.49 -11.11
CA ASP A 60 2.45 1.23 -12.46
C ASP A 60 3.46 0.08 -12.45
N GLN A 61 4.39 0.11 -11.49
CA GLN A 61 5.37 -0.95 -11.32
C GLN A 61 4.86 -2.11 -10.45
N GLY A 62 3.76 -1.92 -9.71
CA GLY A 62 3.29 -2.86 -8.71
C GLY A 62 4.31 -3.07 -7.59
N GLN A 63 4.90 -1.97 -7.11
CA GLN A 63 5.93 -1.98 -6.07
C GLN A 63 5.55 -1.05 -4.92
N VAL A 64 5.92 -1.43 -3.71
CA VAL A 64 5.73 -0.60 -2.52
C VAL A 64 7.08 -0.16 -2.03
N ARG A 65 7.27 1.16 -1.93
CA ARG A 65 8.52 1.78 -1.48
C ARG A 65 8.28 2.54 -0.19
N TYR A 66 9.05 2.19 0.83
CA TYR A 66 9.01 2.87 2.11
C TYR A 66 10.35 2.76 2.83
N ASP A 67 10.54 3.63 3.82
CA ASP A 67 11.67 3.61 4.72
C ASP A 67 11.16 3.44 6.15
N ASN A 68 11.42 2.27 6.73
CA ASN A 68 11.07 1.98 8.11
C ASN A 68 12.29 1.93 9.04
N PHE A 69 13.51 2.19 8.55
CA PHE A 69 14.77 2.07 9.30
C PHE A 69 14.77 0.89 10.29
N GLU A 70 14.67 -0.35 9.80
CA GLU A 70 14.60 -1.58 10.62
C GLU A 70 13.45 -1.61 11.66
N GLY A 71 12.37 -0.86 11.43
CA GLY A 71 11.24 -0.73 12.35
C GLY A 71 11.35 0.46 13.32
N ARG A 72 12.39 1.29 13.24
CA ARG A 72 12.51 2.50 14.09
C ARG A 72 11.59 3.64 13.66
N TRP A 73 11.17 3.68 12.41
CA TRP A 73 10.35 4.79 11.86
C TRP A 73 8.92 4.40 11.55
N GLY A 74 8.50 3.22 11.99
CA GLY A 74 7.16 2.71 11.82
C GLY A 74 7.12 1.20 12.05
N GLU A 75 6.10 0.76 12.79
CA GLU A 75 5.88 -0.65 13.07
C GLU A 75 5.43 -1.38 11.77
N PRO A 76 6.14 -2.44 11.32
CA PRO A 76 5.75 -3.22 10.13
C PRO A 76 4.34 -3.80 10.23
N THR A 77 3.82 -3.95 11.46
CA THR A 77 2.46 -4.42 11.73
C THR A 77 1.40 -3.54 11.06
N HIS A 78 1.57 -2.22 11.01
CA HIS A 78 0.62 -1.32 10.35
C HIS A 78 0.58 -1.52 8.83
N LEU A 79 1.76 -1.69 8.22
CA LEU A 79 1.88 -2.01 6.80
C LEU A 79 1.24 -3.37 6.50
N ASN A 80 1.54 -4.40 7.30
CA ASN A 80 0.94 -5.72 7.15
C ASN A 80 -0.58 -5.69 7.27
N ARG A 81 -1.15 -4.91 8.21
CA ARG A 81 -2.60 -4.77 8.36
C ARG A 81 -3.24 -4.09 7.14
N LEU A 82 -2.57 -3.09 6.58
CA LEU A 82 -3.01 -2.44 5.35
C LEU A 82 -2.95 -3.39 4.15
N LEU A 83 -1.87 -4.15 4.00
CA LEU A 83 -1.74 -5.17 2.95
C LEU A 83 -2.80 -6.27 3.09
N GLN A 84 -3.07 -6.76 4.30
CA GLN A 84 -4.16 -7.73 4.55
C GLN A 84 -5.52 -7.16 4.15
N SER A 85 -5.82 -5.91 4.53
CA SER A 85 -7.07 -5.25 4.15
C SER A 85 -7.16 -5.08 2.64
N TYR A 86 -6.09 -4.63 1.99
CA TYR A 86 -5.99 -4.55 0.53
C TYR A 86 -6.24 -5.90 -0.14
N CYS A 87 -5.64 -6.99 0.35
CA CYS A 87 -5.88 -8.34 -0.17
C CYS A 87 -7.35 -8.74 -0.07
N VAL A 88 -8.04 -8.40 1.02
CA VAL A 88 -9.48 -8.64 1.19
C VAL A 88 -10.28 -7.84 0.18
N GLU A 89 -10.03 -6.54 0.04
CA GLU A 89 -10.76 -5.68 -0.90
C GLU A 89 -10.49 -6.08 -2.37
N LYS A 90 -9.24 -6.45 -2.69
CA LYS A 90 -8.87 -6.99 -4.01
C LYS A 90 -9.57 -8.32 -4.30
N SER A 91 -9.67 -9.19 -3.29
CA SER A 91 -10.38 -10.47 -3.42
C SER A 91 -11.89 -10.28 -3.57
N SER A 92 -12.46 -9.27 -2.93
CA SER A 92 -13.86 -8.87 -3.15
C SER A 92 -14.07 -8.29 -4.56
N HIS A 93 -13.08 -7.56 -5.10
CA HIS A 93 -13.14 -7.03 -6.47
C HIS A 93 -12.90 -8.10 -7.54
N SER A 94 -12.06 -9.12 -7.30
CA SER A 94 -11.80 -10.18 -8.27
C SER A 94 -12.84 -11.31 -8.26
N GLN A 95 -13.69 -11.38 -7.23
CA GLN A 95 -14.77 -12.37 -7.11
C GLN A 95 -16.12 -11.80 -7.56
N CYS A 96 -16.17 -11.31 -8.79
CA CYS A 96 -17.40 -11.20 -9.56
C CYS A 96 -17.15 -11.74 -10.98
N THR A 97 -16.78 -13.02 -11.07
CA THR A 97 -17.22 -13.81 -12.24
C THR A 97 -18.51 -14.50 -11.80
N PRO A 98 -19.69 -14.13 -12.34
CA PRO A 98 -20.88 -14.91 -12.11
C PRO A 98 -20.66 -16.27 -12.79
N CYS A 99 -20.38 -17.31 -12.02
CA CYS A 99 -20.55 -18.68 -12.50
C CYS A 99 -22.05 -18.92 -12.65
N ASN A 100 -22.56 -18.50 -13.80
CA ASN A 100 -23.84 -18.92 -14.35
C ASN A 100 -23.83 -20.45 -14.47
N GLY A 101 -24.81 -21.08 -13.85
CA GLY A 101 -25.36 -22.38 -14.25
C GLY A 101 -24.42 -23.59 -14.16
N PHE A 102 -24.55 -24.36 -13.09
CA PHE A 102 -24.56 -25.82 -13.25
C PHE A 102 -25.83 -26.39 -12.59
N ASN A 103 -26.69 -26.76 -13.52
CA ASN A 103 -27.88 -27.62 -13.52
C ASN A 103 -27.94 -28.69 -12.41
#